data_AF-A0A840QGX8-F1
#
_entry.id   AF-A0A840QGX8-F1
#
_cell.length_a   1.000
_cell.length_b   1.000
_cell.length_c   1.000
_cell.angle_alpha   90.00
_cell.angle_beta   90.00
_cell.angle_gamma   90.00
#
_symmetry.space_group_name_H-M   'P 1'
#
loop_
_entity.id
_entity.type
_entity.pdbx_description
1 polymer ?
#
loop_
_entity_poly.entity_id
_entity_poly.type
_entity_poly.pdbx_seq_one_letter_code
_entity_poly.pdbx_strand_id
1 'polypeptide(L)'
;MPASPNQVPQRVRLPPLGVDAPIRPVLPGPDRQLGVPESPGVVGWWSAGVAPGSRHGTVVLAGHVDSRRDGPGALFRVADLEPGDPVTVTTAQAALRYRIEAVRSYPKESLPEDVFDRTGRPRLVLITCGGTFDDSTRQYDHNIVAYAVPA
;
A
#
# COMPACT_ATOMS: atom_id res chain seq x y z
N MET A 1 -1.24 -18.71 -8.63
CA MET A 1 0.21 -19.03 -8.68
C MET A 1 0.94 -18.06 -7.77
N PRO A 2 1.96 -18.48 -7.01
CA PRO A 2 2.82 -17.54 -6.28
C PRO A 2 3.52 -16.60 -7.28
N ALA A 3 3.82 -15.37 -6.85
CA ALA A 3 4.53 -14.40 -7.67
C ALA A 3 5.88 -14.97 -8.12
N SER A 4 6.23 -14.84 -9.40
CA SER A 4 7.58 -15.16 -9.84
C SER A 4 8.59 -14.23 -9.14
N PRO A 5 9.82 -14.67 -8.83
CA PRO A 5 10.83 -13.84 -8.15
C PRO A 5 11.07 -12.50 -8.87
N ASN A 6 10.91 -12.48 -10.19
CA ASN A 6 11.07 -11.28 -11.02
C ASN A 6 9.93 -10.26 -10.90
N GLN A 7 8.77 -10.66 -10.39
CA GLN A 7 7.60 -9.79 -10.19
C GLN A 7 7.51 -9.24 -8.77
N VAL A 8 8.47 -9.56 -7.91
CA VAL A 8 8.52 -9.01 -6.55
C VAL A 8 8.76 -7.50 -6.65
N PRO A 9 7.86 -6.68 -6.08
CA PRO A 9 8.06 -5.24 -6.02
C PRO A 9 9.25 -4.92 -5.13
N GLN A 10 10.13 -4.04 -5.62
CA GLN A 10 11.35 -3.63 -4.95
C GLN A 10 11.30 -2.17 -4.49
N ARG A 11 10.61 -1.31 -5.24
CA ARG A 11 10.45 0.12 -4.89
C ARG A 11 9.10 0.66 -5.35
N VAL A 12 8.55 1.60 -4.58
CA VAL A 12 7.40 2.43 -4.96
C VAL A 12 7.86 3.88 -5.06
N ARG A 13 7.38 4.57 -6.09
CA ARG A 13 7.53 6.01 -6.25
C ARG A 13 6.18 6.68 -6.38
N LEU A 14 5.99 7.74 -5.58
CA LEU A 14 4.84 8.65 -5.63
C LEU A 14 5.41 10.06 -5.87
N PRO A 15 5.65 10.44 -7.15
CA PRO A 15 6.26 11.74 -7.48
C PRO A 15 5.55 12.96 -6.87
N PRO A 16 4.20 13.05 -6.84
CA PRO A 16 3.51 14.19 -6.22
C PRO A 16 3.87 14.41 -4.75
N LEU A 17 4.18 13.32 -4.04
CA LEU A 17 4.52 13.35 -2.62
C LEU A 17 6.04 13.39 -2.35
N GLY A 18 6.86 13.26 -3.41
CA GLY A 18 8.31 13.10 -3.30
C GLY A 18 8.74 11.78 -2.64
N VAL A 19 7.87 10.77 -2.64
CA VAL A 19 8.15 9.47 -1.99
C VAL A 19 8.91 8.57 -2.95
N ASP A 20 10.04 8.01 -2.47
CA ASP A 20 10.76 6.92 -3.11
C ASP A 20 11.19 5.91 -2.03
N ALA A 21 10.36 4.88 -1.84
CA ALA A 21 10.50 3.94 -0.73
C ALA A 21 10.78 2.51 -1.22
N PRO A 22 11.68 1.75 -0.55
CA PRO A 22 11.85 0.33 -0.80
C PRO A 22 10.59 -0.45 -0.39
N ILE A 23 10.31 -1.50 -1.14
CA ILE A 23 9.22 -2.44 -0.87
C ILE A 23 9.79 -3.75 -0.35
N ARG A 24 9.13 -4.35 0.64
CA ARG A 24 9.46 -5.67 1.19
C ARG A 24 8.24 -6.57 1.22
N PRO A 25 8.36 -7.86 0.89
CA PRO A 25 7.25 -8.80 1.05
C PRO A 25 6.89 -8.93 2.54
N VAL A 26 5.60 -8.83 2.84
CA VAL A 26 5.03 -8.98 4.17
C VAL A 26 3.91 -10.00 4.12
N LEU A 27 3.83 -10.81 5.16
CA LEU A 27 2.71 -11.71 5.39
C LEU A 27 1.70 -11.01 6.31
N PRO A 28 0.40 -11.28 6.16
CA PRO A 28 -0.58 -10.82 7.12
C PRO A 28 -0.25 -11.42 8.49
N GLY A 29 -0.39 -10.62 9.54
CA GLY A 29 -0.25 -11.10 10.92
C GLY A 29 -1.36 -12.09 11.29
N PRO A 30 -1.25 -12.74 12.46
CA PRO A 30 -2.26 -13.69 12.96
C PRO A 30 -3.68 -13.10 13.01
N ASP A 31 -3.80 -11.79 13.16
CA ASP A 31 -5.08 -11.06 13.24
C ASP A 31 -5.64 -10.63 11.87
N ARG A 32 -5.12 -11.20 10.77
CA ARG A 32 -5.39 -10.77 9.37
C ARG A 32 -5.06 -9.31 9.06
N GLN A 33 -4.44 -8.60 10.00
CA GLN A 33 -3.91 -7.27 9.74
C GLN A 33 -2.74 -7.36 8.77
N LEU A 34 -2.69 -6.42 7.82
CA LEU A 34 -1.57 -6.30 6.90
C LEU A 34 -0.27 -6.14 7.70
N GLY A 35 0.66 -7.08 7.52
CA GLY A 35 1.99 -6.93 8.11
C GLY A 35 2.62 -5.66 7.57
N VAL A 36 3.07 -4.78 8.44
CA VAL A 36 3.83 -3.59 8.05
C VAL A 36 5.27 -3.73 8.55
N PRO A 37 6.29 -3.36 7.76
CA PRO A 37 7.69 -3.45 8.17
C PRO A 37 8.00 -2.49 9.32
N GLU A 38 8.85 -2.87 10.28
CA GLU A 38 9.21 -2.02 11.44
C GLU A 38 9.75 -0.63 11.08
N SER A 39 10.36 -0.50 9.90
CA SER A 39 10.91 0.77 9.42
C SER A 39 9.84 1.60 8.71
N PRO A 40 9.57 2.85 9.14
CA PRO A 40 8.53 3.69 8.56
C PRO A 40 8.84 4.15 7.13
N GLY A 41 10.11 4.14 6.73
CA GLY A 41 10.54 4.40 5.35
C GLY A 41 10.37 3.22 4.40
N VAL A 42 9.88 2.07 4.86
CA VAL A 42 9.74 0.84 4.06
C VAL A 42 8.27 0.50 3.89
N VAL A 43 7.89 0.15 2.66
CA VAL A 43 6.53 -0.28 2.33
C VAL A 43 6.48 -1.81 2.29
N GLY A 44 5.50 -2.40 2.95
CA GLY A 44 5.18 -3.82 2.86
C GLY A 44 4.34 -4.11 1.61
N TRP A 45 4.67 -5.17 0.88
CA TRP A 45 3.80 -5.75 -0.14
C TRP A 45 3.19 -7.05 0.35
N TRP A 46 1.87 -7.15 0.30
CA TRP A 46 1.16 -8.36 0.69
C TRP A 46 1.43 -9.50 -0.30
N SER A 47 2.38 -10.36 0.03
CA SER A 47 2.88 -11.41 -0.86
C SER A 47 1.92 -12.57 -1.06
N ALA A 48 0.90 -12.70 -0.19
CA ALA A 48 -0.19 -13.67 -0.36
C ALA A 48 -1.21 -13.23 -1.44
N GLY A 49 -1.17 -11.97 -1.89
CA GLY A 49 -2.03 -11.40 -2.92
C GLY A 49 -1.60 -11.75 -4.35
N VAL A 50 -1.76 -10.79 -5.26
CA VAL A 50 -1.21 -10.85 -6.63
C VAL A 50 0.02 -9.96 -6.78
N ALA A 51 0.88 -10.30 -7.74
CA ALA A 51 2.08 -9.53 -8.02
C ALA A 51 1.77 -8.29 -8.90
N PRO A 52 2.54 -7.20 -8.75
CA PRO A 52 2.53 -6.09 -9.69
C PRO A 52 2.62 -6.56 -11.14
N GLY A 53 1.75 -6.02 -12.01
CA GLY A 53 1.70 -6.37 -13.43
C GLY A 53 0.83 -7.59 -13.75
N SER A 54 0.16 -8.17 -12.74
CA SER A 54 -0.92 -9.13 -12.97
C SER A 54 -2.06 -8.50 -13.77
N ARG A 55 -2.66 -9.27 -14.69
CA ARG A 55 -3.82 -8.83 -15.48
C ARG A 55 -5.14 -8.90 -14.70
N HIS A 56 -5.10 -9.41 -13.47
CA HIS A 56 -6.25 -9.54 -12.57
C HIS A 56 -5.81 -9.46 -11.10
N GLY A 57 -6.76 -9.10 -10.24
CA GLY A 57 -6.59 -8.98 -8.80
C GLY A 57 -5.94 -7.68 -8.34
N THR A 58 -5.84 -7.56 -7.02
CA THR A 58 -5.38 -6.36 -6.33
C THR A 58 -3.98 -6.55 -5.77
N VAL A 59 -3.07 -5.69 -6.17
CA VAL A 59 -1.74 -5.57 -5.57
C VAL A 59 -1.87 -4.71 -4.34
N VAL A 60 -1.63 -5.26 -3.15
CA VAL A 60 -1.78 -4.50 -1.90
C VAL A 60 -0.40 -4.13 -1.36
N LEU A 61 -0.18 -2.83 -1.20
CA LEU A 61 0.99 -2.24 -0.56
C LEU A 61 0.54 -1.58 0.74
N ALA A 62 1.18 -1.88 1.86
CA ALA A 62 0.88 -1.35 3.18
C ALA A 62 2.11 -0.68 3.80
N GLY A 63 1.94 0.44 4.48
CA GLY A 63 3.07 1.13 5.12
C GLY A 63 2.63 1.90 6.36
N HIS A 64 3.59 2.15 7.26
CA HIS A 64 3.34 3.01 8.41
C HIS A 64 3.01 4.43 7.98
N VAL A 65 2.09 5.03 8.70
CA VAL A 65 1.79 6.46 8.58
C VAL A 65 2.86 7.28 9.27
N ASP A 66 3.28 6.88 10.47
CA ASP A 66 4.35 7.50 11.22
C ASP A 66 5.07 6.46 12.10
N SER A 67 6.22 6.87 12.65
CA SER A 67 6.90 6.19 13.73
C SER A 67 7.28 7.21 14.77
N ARG A 68 7.05 6.87 16.05
CA ARG A 68 7.50 7.68 17.18
C ARG A 68 9.02 7.91 17.21
N ARG A 69 9.80 7.07 16.54
CA ARG A 69 11.27 7.15 16.51
C ARG A 69 11.81 7.92 15.31
N ASP A 70 11.23 7.74 14.13
CA ASP A 70 11.85 8.19 12.87
C ASP A 70 10.97 9.17 12.07
N GLY A 71 9.83 9.60 12.62
CA GLY A 71 8.95 10.60 12.01
C GLY A 71 7.96 10.02 11.00
N PRO A 72 7.44 10.84 10.06
CA PRO A 72 6.41 10.43 9.11
C PRO A 72 6.90 9.31 8.20
N GLY A 73 6.07 8.28 8.02
CA GLY A 73 6.34 7.15 7.17
C GLY A 73 6.21 7.47 5.68
N ALA A 74 6.69 6.54 4.84
CA ALA A 74 6.69 6.70 3.39
C ALA A 74 5.28 6.93 2.82
N LEU A 75 4.23 6.47 3.50
CA LEU A 75 2.85 6.64 3.09
C LEU A 75 2.08 7.70 3.90
N PHE A 76 2.76 8.50 4.74
CA PHE A 76 2.13 9.53 5.59
C PHE A 76 1.19 10.46 4.80
N ARG A 77 1.60 10.85 3.59
CA ARG A 77 0.88 11.79 2.72
C ARG A 77 0.03 11.14 1.65
N VAL A 78 -0.30 9.85 1.77
CA VAL A 78 -1.19 9.17 0.79
C VAL A 78 -2.57 9.82 0.74
N ALA A 79 -3.00 10.47 1.82
CA ALA A 79 -4.22 11.26 1.88
C ALA A 79 -4.22 12.45 0.91
N ASP A 80 -3.04 12.97 0.57
CA ASP A 80 -2.87 14.16 -0.27
C ASP A 80 -2.83 13.80 -1.77
N LEU A 81 -2.93 12.51 -2.12
CA LEU A 81 -2.96 12.07 -3.52
C LEU A 81 -4.31 12.39 -4.15
N GLU A 82 -4.27 12.79 -5.41
CA GLU A 82 -5.46 13.12 -6.19
C GLU A 82 -5.67 12.11 -7.32
N PRO A 83 -6.93 11.88 -7.75
CA PRO A 83 -7.20 11.11 -8.96
C PRO A 83 -6.44 11.69 -10.15
N GLY A 84 -5.66 10.85 -10.83
CA GLY A 84 -4.75 11.28 -11.89
C GLY A 84 -3.27 11.15 -11.54
N ASP A 85 -2.94 11.08 -10.25
CA ASP A 85 -1.56 11.05 -9.80
C ASP A 85 -0.83 9.79 -10.24
N PRO A 86 0.43 9.92 -10.72
CA PRO A 86 1.21 8.78 -11.15
C PRO A 86 1.78 8.02 -9.96
N VAL A 87 1.69 6.70 -10.01
CA VAL A 87 2.37 5.79 -9.09
C VAL A 87 3.23 4.85 -9.91
N THR A 88 4.51 4.69 -9.54
CA THR A 88 5.38 3.72 -10.20
C THR A 88 5.80 2.65 -9.22
N VAL A 89 5.55 1.39 -9.57
CA VAL A 89 6.05 0.23 -8.83
C VAL A 89 7.13 -0.45 -9.67
N THR A 90 8.35 -0.47 -9.15
CA THR A 90 9.49 -1.10 -9.82
C THR A 90 9.67 -2.51 -9.29
N THR A 91 9.67 -3.49 -10.19
CA THR A 91 10.06 -4.87 -9.94
C THR A 91 11.43 -5.14 -10.56
N ALA A 92 12.00 -6.33 -10.34
CA ALA A 92 13.25 -6.73 -11.01
C ALA A 92 13.09 -6.84 -12.54
N GLN A 93 11.86 -6.98 -13.04
CA GLN A 93 11.57 -7.14 -14.47
C GLN A 93 11.21 -5.83 -15.16
N ALA A 94 10.43 -4.97 -14.51
CA ALA A 94 9.88 -3.77 -15.13
C ALA A 94 9.47 -2.70 -14.12
N ALA A 95 9.39 -1.45 -14.60
CA ALA A 95 8.73 -0.36 -13.91
C ALA A 95 7.27 -0.28 -14.39
N LEU A 96 6.34 -0.58 -13.49
CA LEU A 96 4.90 -0.59 -13.76
C LEU A 96 4.29 0.74 -13.34
N ARG A 97 3.57 1.37 -14.25
CA ARG A 97 2.89 2.65 -14.00
C ARG A 97 1.43 2.39 -13.64
N TYR A 98 0.98 3.09 -12.62
CA TYR A 98 -0.38 3.15 -12.18
C TYR A 98 -0.79 4.60 -12.06
N ARG A 99 -2.09 4.84 -12.03
CA ARG A 99 -2.70 6.15 -11.84
C ARG A 99 -3.70 6.05 -10.71
N ILE A 100 -3.63 6.98 -9.75
CA ILE A 100 -4.62 7.07 -8.67
C ILE A 100 -6.00 7.29 -9.31
N GLU A 101 -6.95 6.46 -8.92
CA GLU A 101 -8.35 6.56 -9.32
C GLU A 101 -9.17 7.19 -8.19
N ALA A 102 -8.89 6.83 -6.94
CA ALA A 102 -9.58 7.36 -5.78
C ALA A 102 -8.75 7.19 -4.50
N VAL A 103 -8.94 8.10 -3.55
CA VAL A 103 -8.44 7.97 -2.17
C VAL A 103 -9.64 7.96 -1.23
N ARG A 104 -9.69 7.00 -0.31
CA ARG A 104 -10.79 6.84 0.64
C ARG A 104 -10.24 6.53 2.03
N SER A 105 -10.91 7.04 3.05
CA SER A 105 -10.66 6.70 4.46
C SER A 105 -11.70 5.69 4.93
N TYR A 106 -11.26 4.61 5.57
CA TYR A 106 -12.14 3.61 6.18
C TYR A 106 -11.79 3.44 7.66
N PRO A 107 -12.76 3.22 8.55
CA PRO A 107 -12.47 2.77 9.91
C PRO A 107 -11.66 1.48 9.90
N LYS A 108 -10.77 1.28 10.88
CA LYS A 108 -9.93 0.08 10.95
C LYS A 108 -10.72 -1.23 10.93
N GLU A 109 -11.88 -1.27 11.60
CA GLU A 109 -12.73 -2.48 11.64
C GLU A 109 -13.58 -2.66 10.38
N SER A 110 -13.63 -1.67 9.49
CA SER A 110 -14.49 -1.65 8.29
C SER A 110 -13.70 -1.57 6.99
N LEU A 111 -12.44 -2.01 6.99
CA LEU A 111 -11.66 -2.12 5.76
C LEU A 111 -12.36 -3.12 4.82
N PRO A 112 -12.75 -2.71 3.60
CA PRO A 112 -13.55 -3.56 2.74
C PRO A 112 -12.73 -4.74 2.22
N GLU A 113 -13.33 -5.94 2.22
CA GLU A 113 -12.66 -7.18 1.81
C GLU A 113 -12.24 -7.18 0.33
N ASP A 114 -12.88 -6.34 -0.49
CA ASP A 114 -12.59 -6.19 -1.91
C ASP A 114 -11.15 -5.73 -2.15
N VAL A 115 -10.54 -5.01 -1.22
CA VAL A 115 -9.14 -4.59 -1.28
C VAL A 115 -8.19 -5.79 -1.39
N PHE A 116 -8.61 -6.95 -0.88
CA PHE A 116 -7.85 -8.20 -0.96
C PHE A 116 -8.31 -9.11 -2.10
N ASP A 117 -9.17 -8.64 -2.99
CA ASP A 117 -9.67 -9.42 -4.13
C ASP A 117 -8.52 -9.75 -5.10
N ARG A 118 -8.35 -11.05 -5.35
CA ARG A 118 -7.29 -11.62 -6.21
C ARG A 118 -7.78 -11.93 -7.63
N THR A 119 -9.07 -11.77 -7.88
CA THR A 119 -9.77 -12.21 -9.09
C THR A 119 -10.40 -11.07 -9.89
N GLY A 120 -10.66 -9.92 -9.26
CA GLY A 120 -11.22 -8.75 -9.89
C GLY A 120 -10.31 -8.04 -10.90
N ARG A 121 -10.69 -6.81 -11.26
CA ARG A 121 -9.92 -5.97 -12.20
C ARG A 121 -8.52 -5.69 -11.65
N PRO A 122 -7.50 -5.58 -12.50
CA PRO A 122 -6.15 -5.27 -12.07
C PRO A 122 -6.13 -3.87 -11.45
N ARG A 123 -5.78 -3.80 -10.17
CA ARG A 123 -5.62 -2.54 -9.43
C ARG A 123 -4.50 -2.65 -8.42
N LEU A 124 -3.93 -1.50 -8.07
CA LEU A 124 -2.98 -1.31 -7.00
C LEU A 124 -3.71 -0.61 -5.86
N VAL A 125 -3.53 -1.09 -4.64
CA VAL A 125 -4.06 -0.45 -3.45
C VAL A 125 -2.92 -0.15 -2.50
N LEU A 126 -2.81 1.13 -2.13
CA LEU A 126 -1.89 1.63 -1.11
C LEU A 126 -2.70 1.81 0.17
N ILE A 127 -2.27 1.17 1.25
CA ILE A 127 -2.91 1.24 2.56
C ILE A 127 -1.93 1.83 3.56
N THR A 128 -2.39 2.80 4.32
CA THR A 128 -1.65 3.32 5.47
C THR A 128 -2.61 3.53 6.63
N CYS A 129 -2.09 3.48 7.85
CA CYS A 129 -2.84 3.93 9.02
C CYS A 129 -3.17 5.44 8.85
N GLY A 130 -4.25 5.94 9.42
CA GLY A 130 -4.56 7.36 9.33
C GLY A 130 -5.77 7.74 10.16
N GLY A 131 -6.25 8.97 10.00
CA GLY A 131 -7.29 9.50 10.87
C GLY A 131 -6.72 10.04 12.18
N THR A 132 -7.53 10.00 13.23
CA THR A 132 -7.14 10.58 14.52
C THR A 132 -6.31 9.57 15.28
N PHE A 133 -5.17 10.00 15.81
CA PHE A 133 -4.43 9.20 16.77
C PHE A 133 -5.26 9.13 18.05
N ASP A 134 -5.78 7.95 18.35
CA ASP A 134 -6.44 7.69 19.62
C ASP A 134 -5.37 7.45 20.68
N ASP A 135 -5.24 8.40 21.62
CA ASP A 135 -4.26 8.35 22.69
C ASP A 135 -4.52 7.21 23.68
N SER A 136 -5.77 6.74 23.77
CA SER A 136 -6.18 5.66 24.68
C SER A 136 -5.73 4.29 24.20
N THR A 137 -5.89 4.01 22.90
CA THR A 137 -5.45 2.77 22.26
C THR A 137 -4.02 2.87 21.69
N ARG A 138 -3.46 4.09 21.65
CA ARG A 138 -2.18 4.45 21.01
C ARG A 138 -2.13 4.04 19.55
N GLN A 139 -3.26 4.15 18.86
CA GLN A 139 -3.41 3.71 17.49
C GLN A 139 -4.23 4.72 16.69
N TYR A 140 -3.98 4.75 15.40
CA TYR A 140 -4.86 5.40 14.44
C TYR A 140 -6.17 4.63 14.32
N ASP A 141 -7.29 5.34 14.27
CA ASP A 141 -8.64 4.78 14.19
C ASP A 141 -9.09 4.45 12.76
N HIS A 142 -8.46 5.04 11.74
CA HIS A 142 -8.77 4.82 10.33
C HIS A 142 -7.58 4.23 9.55
N ASN A 143 -7.90 3.70 8.37
CA ASN A 143 -6.98 3.36 7.31
C ASN A 143 -7.28 4.25 6.11
N ILE A 144 -6.24 4.85 5.54
CA ILE A 144 -6.34 5.57 4.27
C ILE A 144 -5.94 4.61 3.16
N VAL A 145 -6.83 4.50 2.19
CA VAL A 145 -6.75 3.54 1.08
C VAL A 145 -6.77 4.34 -0.22
N ALA A 146 -5.64 4.35 -0.93
CA ALA A 146 -5.56 4.90 -2.26
C ALA A 146 -5.64 3.76 -3.28
N TYR A 147 -6.65 3.83 -4.15
CA TYR A 147 -6.87 2.93 -5.26
C TYR A 147 -6.22 3.51 -6.50
N ALA A 148 -5.43 2.69 -7.18
CA ALA A 148 -4.79 3.03 -8.43
C ALA A 148 -5.03 1.94 -9.47
N VAL A 149 -5.11 2.31 -10.73
CA VAL A 149 -5.29 1.39 -11.85
C VAL A 149 -4.06 1.44 -12.77
N PRO A 150 -3.70 0.34 -13.46
CA PRO A 150 -2.63 0.38 -14.45
C PRO A 150 -2.86 1.49 -15.47
N ALA A 151 -1.82 2.28 -15.73
CA ALA A 151 -1.84 3.42 -16.65
C ALA A 151 -1.40 3.04 -18.07
#